data_AF-A0AAU7CH42-F1
#
_entry.id   AF-A0AAU7CH42-F1
#
_cell.length_a   1.000
_cell.length_b   1.000
_cell.length_c   1.000
_cell.angle_alpha   90.00
_cell.angle_beta   90.00
_cell.angle_gamma   90.00
#
_symmetry.space_group_name_H-M   'P 1'
#
loop_
_entity.id
_entity.type
_entity.pdbx_description
1 polymer ?
#
loop_
_entity_poly.entity_id
_entity_poly.type
_entity_poly.pdbx_seq_one_letter_code
_entity_poly.pdbx_strand_id
1 'polypeptide(L)'
;MFDNRWDNWSGDFAESFAAEQLDSRVRGCVSEILSHFGQSVRSIDRDFPDEVSAGTFATVLTEKMPRLVLPDDARPLAPEVIAQFLEYLRDTGRVGEGADWAAQIRVIARSYNDRLKPGGGVKGVPIRRPAEVASAGRNDPCPCGSGKKFKKCCMGRA
;
A
#
# COMPACT_ATOMS: atom_id res chain seq x y z
N MET A 1 -17.31 -2.31 17.42
CA MET A 1 -16.52 -1.24 18.05
C MET A 1 -15.37 -0.97 17.12
N PHE A 2 -15.24 0.26 16.58
CA PHE A 2 -14.13 0.57 15.69
C PHE A 2 -12.86 0.62 16.54
N ASP A 3 -11.88 -0.21 16.22
CA ASP A 3 -10.56 -0.17 16.86
C ASP A 3 -9.83 1.09 16.37
N ASN A 4 -9.91 2.16 17.14
CA ASN A 4 -9.24 3.44 16.83
C ASN A 4 -7.81 3.51 17.39
N ARG A 5 -7.24 2.39 17.88
CA ARG A 5 -5.90 2.39 18.49
C ARG A 5 -4.85 2.86 17.50
N TRP A 6 -4.89 2.35 16.26
CA TRP A 6 -3.97 2.73 15.20
C TRP A 6 -3.97 4.23 14.91
N ASP A 7 -5.14 4.84 14.76
CA ASP A 7 -5.26 6.27 14.45
C ASP A 7 -4.82 7.15 15.63
N ASN A 8 -5.05 6.70 16.88
CA ASN A 8 -4.54 7.40 18.06
C ASN A 8 -3.01 7.32 18.11
N TRP A 9 -2.44 6.13 17.88
CA TRP A 9 -0.98 5.95 17.92
C TRP A 9 -0.27 6.68 16.78
N SER A 10 -0.88 6.75 15.59
CA SER A 10 -0.33 7.52 14.47
C SER A 10 -0.33 9.02 14.77
N GLY A 11 -1.34 9.52 15.50
CA GLY A 11 -1.37 10.87 16.06
C GLY A 11 -0.23 11.11 17.04
N ASP A 12 -0.09 10.25 18.05
CA ASP A 12 1.00 10.33 19.04
C ASP A 12 2.39 10.34 18.37
N PHE A 13 2.57 9.53 17.33
CA PHE A 13 3.82 9.51 16.57
C PHE A 13 4.05 10.80 15.82
N ALA A 14 3.03 11.35 15.14
CA ALA A 14 3.15 12.59 14.38
C ALA A 14 3.55 13.80 15.26
N GLU A 15 3.21 13.78 16.55
CA GLU A 15 3.60 14.79 17.54
C GLU A 15 4.91 14.45 18.28
N SER A 16 5.51 13.30 18.01
CA SER A 16 6.72 12.84 18.70
C SER A 16 8.01 13.35 18.06
N PHE A 17 9.08 13.40 18.86
CA PHE A 17 10.44 13.65 18.39
C PHE A 17 10.90 12.66 17.30
N ALA A 18 10.34 11.44 17.27
CA ALA A 18 10.64 10.47 16.22
C ALA A 18 10.16 10.96 14.84
N ALA A 19 8.98 11.58 14.77
CA ALA A 19 8.48 12.17 13.52
C ALA A 19 9.27 13.42 13.11
N GLU A 20 9.79 14.19 14.06
CA GLU A 20 10.66 15.35 13.77
C GLU A 20 11.97 14.96 13.08
N GLN A 21 12.47 13.75 13.34
CA GLN A 21 13.69 13.22 12.72
C GLN A 21 13.47 12.71 11.29
N LEU A 22 12.21 12.59 10.83
CA LEU A 22 11.93 12.24 9.44
C LEU A 22 12.40 13.33 8.47
N ASP A 23 12.66 12.91 7.23
CA ASP A 23 12.97 13.81 6.12
C ASP A 23 11.90 14.89 5.99
N SER A 24 12.33 16.14 5.85
CA SER A 24 11.45 17.31 5.74
C SER A 24 10.35 17.17 4.67
N ARG A 25 10.60 16.40 3.60
CA ARG A 25 9.66 16.17 2.49
C ARG A 25 8.41 15.38 2.89
N VAL A 26 8.49 14.56 3.94
CA VAL A 26 7.36 13.70 4.37
C VAL A 26 6.62 14.22 5.59
N ARG A 27 7.17 15.21 6.32
CA ARG A 27 6.58 15.70 7.58
C ARG A 27 5.14 16.17 7.43
N GLY A 28 4.79 16.81 6.31
CA GLY A 28 3.43 17.26 6.01
C GLY A 28 2.45 16.15 5.64
N CYS A 29 2.92 14.92 5.41
CA CYS A 29 2.12 13.80 4.91
C CYS A 29 2.16 12.56 5.82
N VAL A 30 2.77 12.64 7.01
CA VAL A 30 2.94 11.49 7.92
C VAL A 30 1.59 10.85 8.27
N SER A 31 0.65 11.65 8.76
CA SER A 31 -0.67 11.15 9.16
C SER A 31 -1.40 10.50 7.99
N GLU A 32 -1.33 11.08 6.80
CA GLU A 32 -1.97 10.53 5.59
C GLU A 32 -1.37 9.18 5.19
N ILE A 33 -0.04 9.06 5.23
CA ILE A 33 0.68 7.80 4.96
C ILE A 33 0.25 6.71 5.95
N LEU A 34 0.27 7.02 7.25
CA LEU A 34 -0.01 6.04 8.29
C LEU A 34 -1.49 5.63 8.33
N SER A 35 -2.41 6.57 8.16
CA SER A 35 -3.84 6.26 8.08
C SER A 35 -4.16 5.41 6.85
N HIS A 36 -3.64 5.76 5.67
CA HIS A 36 -3.87 4.96 4.46
C HIS A 36 -3.25 3.56 4.57
N PHE A 37 -2.05 3.44 5.16
CA PHE A 37 -1.40 2.15 5.40
C PHE A 37 -2.23 1.28 6.34
N GLY A 38 -2.62 1.80 7.51
CA GLY A 38 -3.42 1.04 8.49
C GLY A 38 -4.76 0.59 7.93
N GLN A 39 -5.48 1.47 7.23
CA GLN A 39 -6.74 1.10 6.55
C GLN A 39 -6.52 0.04 5.47
N SER A 40 -5.40 0.12 4.73
CA SER A 40 -5.05 -0.85 3.70
C SER A 40 -4.73 -2.22 4.28
N VAL A 41 -4.01 -2.29 5.41
CA VAL A 41 -3.74 -3.54 6.13
C VAL A 41 -5.03 -4.13 6.67
N ARG A 42 -5.87 -3.33 7.35
CA ARG A 42 -7.17 -3.74 7.89
C ARG A 42 -8.15 -4.27 6.84
N SER A 43 -8.00 -3.82 5.59
CA SER A 43 -8.81 -4.33 4.47
C SER A 43 -8.44 -5.75 4.05
N ILE A 44 -7.28 -6.27 4.50
CA ILE A 44 -6.76 -7.61 4.21
C ILE A 44 -6.78 -8.47 5.49
N ASP A 45 -6.19 -7.98 6.58
CA ASP A 45 -6.15 -8.62 7.90
C ASP A 45 -6.98 -7.83 8.90
N ARG A 46 -8.09 -8.39 9.35
CA ARG A 46 -9.01 -7.72 10.28
C ARG A 46 -8.47 -7.65 11.72
N ASP A 47 -7.58 -8.57 12.07
CA ASP A 47 -6.98 -8.69 13.40
C ASP A 47 -5.79 -7.73 13.61
N PHE A 48 -5.45 -6.93 12.59
CA PHE A 48 -4.44 -5.88 12.72
C PHE A 48 -4.90 -4.77 13.69
N PRO A 49 -4.07 -4.35 14.66
CA PRO A 49 -2.62 -4.57 14.76
C PRO A 49 -2.16 -5.68 15.71
N ASP A 50 -3.03 -6.59 16.14
CA ASP A 50 -2.67 -7.68 17.04
C ASP A 50 -2.06 -8.87 16.27
N GLU A 51 -2.51 -9.14 15.04
CA GLU A 51 -1.95 -10.16 14.15
C GLU A 51 -1.90 -9.68 12.69
N VAL A 52 -0.87 -10.10 11.94
CA VAL A 52 -0.72 -9.81 10.52
C VAL A 52 -0.28 -11.07 9.77
N SER A 53 -1.05 -11.44 8.74
CA SER A 53 -0.73 -12.58 7.89
C SER A 53 0.52 -12.32 7.05
N ALA A 54 1.28 -13.39 6.77
CA ALA A 54 2.46 -13.31 5.93
C ALA A 54 2.13 -12.76 4.53
N GLY A 55 2.88 -11.75 4.09
CA GLY A 55 2.70 -11.14 2.77
C GLY A 55 1.68 -10.01 2.71
N THR A 56 0.95 -9.72 3.79
CA THR A 56 -0.01 -8.60 3.85
C THR A 56 0.70 -7.27 3.58
N PHE A 57 1.83 -6.99 4.24
CA PHE A 57 2.59 -5.76 3.98
C PHE A 57 3.13 -5.67 2.55
N ALA A 58 3.54 -6.78 1.95
CA ALA A 58 4.01 -6.80 0.56
C ALA A 58 2.87 -6.40 -0.40
N THR A 59 1.67 -6.93 -0.17
CA THR A 59 0.47 -6.59 -0.95
C THR A 59 0.09 -5.12 -0.75
N VAL A 60 0.04 -4.65 0.50
CA VAL A 60 -0.31 -3.25 0.82
C VAL A 60 0.70 -2.29 0.19
N LEU A 61 2.00 -2.47 0.44
CA LEU A 61 3.03 -1.61 -0.09
C LEU A 61 3.07 -1.62 -1.61
N THR A 62 2.91 -2.76 -2.27
CA THR A 62 3.09 -2.80 -3.73
C THR A 62 1.81 -2.48 -4.52
N GLU A 63 0.62 -2.72 -3.97
CA GLU A 63 -0.63 -2.56 -4.73
C GLU A 63 -1.50 -1.39 -4.28
N LYS A 64 -1.52 -1.09 -2.98
CA LYS A 64 -2.40 -0.08 -2.38
C LYS A 64 -1.66 1.24 -2.16
N MET A 65 -0.52 1.22 -1.48
CA MET A 65 0.26 2.43 -1.17
C MET A 65 0.66 3.29 -2.37
N PRO A 66 1.03 2.74 -3.55
CA PRO A 66 1.41 3.58 -4.69
C PRO A 66 0.26 4.42 -5.25
N ARG A 67 -1.00 4.09 -4.88
CA ARG A 67 -2.20 4.84 -5.27
C ARG A 67 -2.46 6.05 -4.37
N LEU A 68 -1.77 6.16 -3.25
CA LEU A 68 -1.87 7.32 -2.36
C LEU A 68 -1.33 8.56 -3.08
N VAL A 69 -2.06 9.67 -2.99
CA VAL A 69 -1.69 10.92 -3.63
C VAL A 69 -0.70 11.64 -2.73
N LEU A 70 0.58 11.51 -3.03
CA LEU A 70 1.67 12.22 -2.33
C LEU A 70 2.48 13.08 -3.31
N PRO A 71 3.19 14.12 -2.82
CA PRO A 71 4.24 14.80 -3.57
C PRO A 71 5.25 13.80 -4.15
N ASP A 72 5.71 14.03 -5.38
CA ASP A 72 6.55 13.07 -6.12
C ASP A 72 7.87 12.74 -5.40
N ASP A 73 8.44 13.71 -4.71
CA ASP A 73 9.66 13.60 -3.91
C ASP A 73 9.44 12.94 -2.53
N ALA A 74 8.21 12.98 -2.01
CA ALA A 74 7.80 12.33 -0.76
C ALA A 74 7.42 10.85 -0.94
N ARG A 75 6.87 10.47 -2.11
CA ARG A 75 6.48 9.08 -2.43
C ARG A 75 7.54 8.04 -2.07
N PRO A 76 8.80 8.13 -2.56
CA PRO A 76 9.80 7.08 -2.31
C PRO A 76 10.16 6.90 -0.83
N LEU A 77 9.81 7.87 0.02
CA LEU A 77 10.07 7.87 1.44
C LEU A 77 8.93 7.27 2.27
N ALA A 78 7.76 7.02 1.69
CA ALA A 78 6.60 6.49 2.41
C ALA A 78 6.88 5.17 3.18
N PRO A 79 7.64 4.18 2.64
CA PRO A 79 7.99 2.99 3.41
C PRO A 79 8.84 3.30 4.64
N GLU A 80 9.72 4.29 4.59
CA GLU A 80 10.56 4.64 5.74
C GLU A 80 9.72 5.29 6.85
N VAL A 81 8.74 6.12 6.51
CA VAL A 81 7.77 6.66 7.50
C VAL A 81 7.04 5.53 8.22
N ILE A 82 6.59 4.52 7.48
CA ILE A 82 5.90 3.36 8.06
C ILE A 82 6.86 2.57 8.95
N ALA A 83 8.10 2.30 8.51
CA ALA A 83 9.08 1.55 9.28
C ALA A 83 9.44 2.26 10.61
N GLN A 84 9.67 3.57 10.57
CA GLN A 84 9.94 4.37 11.77
C GLN A 84 8.76 4.38 12.75
N PHE A 85 7.53 4.45 12.23
CA PHE A 85 6.34 4.35 13.07
C PHE A 85 6.23 2.99 13.76
N LEU A 86 6.50 1.90 13.03
CA LEU A 86 6.45 0.54 13.60
C LEU A 86 7.54 0.31 14.66
N GLU A 87 8.73 0.88 14.49
CA GLU A 87 9.77 0.89 15.52
C GLU A 87 9.34 1.68 16.75
N TYR A 88 8.72 2.86 16.55
CA TYR A 88 8.14 3.63 17.63
C TYR A 88 7.05 2.86 18.40
N LEU A 89 6.19 2.10 17.72
CA LEU A 89 5.20 1.24 18.39
C LEU A 89 5.87 0.14 19.23
N ARG A 90 6.99 -0.39 18.77
CA ARG A 90 7.79 -1.35 19.54
C ARG A 90 8.46 -0.69 20.75
N ASP A 91 9.08 0.46 20.58
CA ASP A 91 9.78 1.17 21.66
C ASP A 91 8.83 1.69 22.74
N THR A 92 7.58 2.00 22.36
CA THR A 92 6.51 2.36 23.29
C THR A 92 5.77 1.16 23.89
N GLY A 93 6.15 -0.07 23.51
CA GLY A 93 5.55 -1.30 24.02
C GLY A 93 4.11 -1.56 23.53
N ARG A 94 3.67 -0.89 22.46
CA ARG A 94 2.32 -1.02 21.89
C ARG A 94 2.19 -2.24 20.98
N VAL A 95 3.25 -2.55 20.23
CA VAL A 95 3.33 -3.71 19.31
C VAL A 95 4.73 -4.32 19.43
N GLY A 96 4.83 -5.54 19.98
CA GLY A 96 6.14 -6.18 20.22
C GLY A 96 6.88 -6.49 18.92
N GLU A 97 6.14 -6.91 17.90
CA GLU A 97 6.59 -7.29 16.57
C GLU A 97 6.92 -6.09 15.67
N GLY A 98 6.75 -4.85 16.18
CA GLY A 98 6.94 -3.64 15.39
C GLY A 98 8.33 -3.53 14.74
N ALA A 99 9.39 -4.02 15.40
CA ALA A 99 10.73 -4.03 14.83
C ALA A 99 10.88 -5.00 13.64
N ASP A 100 10.30 -6.21 13.75
CA ASP A 100 10.31 -7.20 12.67
C ASP A 100 9.49 -6.71 11.47
N TRP A 101 8.34 -6.10 11.75
CA TRP A 101 7.51 -5.49 10.72
C TRP A 101 8.22 -4.32 10.03
N ALA A 102 8.89 -3.45 10.78
CA ALA A 102 9.70 -2.37 10.21
C ALA A 102 10.82 -2.91 9.29
N ALA A 103 11.52 -3.96 9.72
CA ALA A 103 12.51 -4.63 8.88
C ALA A 103 11.88 -5.18 7.59
N GLN A 104 10.71 -5.82 7.67
CA GLN A 104 9.98 -6.31 6.50
C GLN A 104 9.57 -5.18 5.55
N ILE A 105 9.07 -4.06 6.08
CA ILE A 105 8.72 -2.86 5.29
C ILE A 105 9.94 -2.34 4.53
N ARG A 106 11.11 -2.24 5.18
CA ARG A 106 12.36 -1.80 4.53
C ARG A 106 12.83 -2.77 3.44
N VAL A 107 12.68 -4.08 3.64
CA VAL A 107 12.97 -5.08 2.60
C VAL A 107 12.05 -4.90 1.37
N ILE A 108 10.77 -4.62 1.60
CA ILE A 108 9.78 -4.42 0.53
C ILE A 108 9.92 -3.05 -0.15
N ALA A 109 10.52 -2.05 0.52
CA ALA A 109 10.63 -0.68 0.02
C ALA A 109 11.25 -0.58 -1.38
N ARG A 110 12.19 -1.46 -1.71
CA ARG A 110 12.73 -1.56 -3.07
C ARG A 110 11.65 -1.90 -4.11
N SER A 111 10.87 -2.95 -3.86
CA SER A 111 9.76 -3.36 -4.72
C SER A 111 8.67 -2.30 -4.81
N TYR A 112 8.43 -1.54 -3.73
CA TYR A 112 7.55 -0.36 -3.76
C TYR A 112 8.08 0.71 -4.73
N ASN A 113 9.35 1.11 -4.58
CA ASN A 113 9.98 2.13 -5.40
C ASN A 113 10.03 1.74 -6.88
N ASP A 114 10.29 0.46 -7.17
CA ASP A 114 10.27 -0.08 -8.53
C ASP A 114 8.91 0.07 -9.21
N ARG A 115 7.82 0.19 -8.44
CA ARG A 115 6.46 0.42 -8.97
C ARG A 115 6.11 1.88 -9.16
N LEU A 116 6.92 2.83 -8.70
CA LEU A 116 6.69 4.25 -8.96
C LEU A 116 7.09 4.59 -10.40
N LYS A 117 6.28 5.43 -11.07
CA LYS A 117 6.61 6.02 -12.37
C LYS A 117 7.31 7.36 -12.18
N PRO A 118 8.29 7.71 -13.03
CA PRO A 118 8.77 9.09 -13.12
C PRO A 118 7.60 9.99 -13.58
N GLY A 119 7.28 11.02 -12.79
CA GLY A 119 6.17 11.96 -13.05
C GLY A 119 4.84 11.62 -12.38
N GLY A 120 4.84 10.77 -11.37
CA GLY A 120 3.68 10.52 -10.53
C GLY A 120 2.71 9.47 -11.10
N GLY A 121 2.77 8.26 -10.56
CA GLY A 121 1.80 7.20 -10.85
C GLY A 121 2.35 5.81 -10.55
N VAL A 122 1.49 4.79 -10.61
CA VAL A 122 1.88 3.39 -10.39
C VAL A 122 2.16 2.72 -11.74
N LYS A 123 3.28 2.00 -11.86
CA LYS A 123 3.51 1.06 -12.97
C LYS A 123 2.38 0.03 -12.93
N GLY A 124 1.49 0.11 -13.92
CA GLY A 124 0.44 -0.89 -14.09
C GLY A 124 1.09 -2.25 -14.31
N VAL A 125 0.60 -3.27 -13.63
CA VAL A 125 0.96 -4.64 -13.99
C VAL A 125 0.44 -4.84 -15.41
N PRO A 126 1.28 -5.24 -16.38
CA PRO A 126 0.80 -5.57 -17.70
C PRO A 126 -0.17 -6.75 -17.54
N ILE A 127 -1.46 -6.49 -17.79
CA ILE A 127 -2.46 -7.57 -17.86
C ILE A 127 -2.07 -8.41 -19.07
N ARG A 128 -1.36 -9.52 -18.84
CA ARG A 128 -1.17 -10.54 -19.87
C ARG A 128 -2.55 -11.10 -20.17
N ARG A 129 -3.14 -10.64 -21.27
CA ARG A 129 -4.37 -11.24 -21.82
C ARG A 129 -4.08 -12.73 -22.02
N PRO A 130 -4.87 -13.65 -21.45
CA PRO A 130 -4.79 -15.08 -21.77
C PRO A 130 -4.77 -15.27 -23.29
N ALA A 131 -4.02 -16.23 -23.80
CA ALA A 131 -3.97 -16.50 -25.24
C ALA A 131 -5.35 -16.81 -25.84
N GLU A 132 -6.30 -17.28 -25.01
CA GLU A 132 -7.71 -17.49 -25.36
C GLU A 132 -8.44 -16.21 -25.81
N VAL A 133 -7.94 -15.02 -25.43
CA VAL A 133 -8.50 -13.73 -25.87
C VAL A 133 -8.18 -13.43 -27.34
N ALA A 134 -7.27 -14.17 -27.98
CA ALA A 134 -7.03 -14.05 -29.42
C ALA A 134 -8.15 -14.70 -30.26
N SER A 135 -8.89 -15.65 -29.68
CA SER A 135 -9.90 -16.46 -30.39
C SER A 135 -11.34 -16.14 -30.00
N ALA A 136 -11.57 -15.31 -28.98
CA ALA A 136 -12.92 -14.92 -28.56
C ALA A 136 -13.62 -14.06 -29.63
N GLY A 137 -14.76 -14.54 -30.14
CA GLY A 137 -15.59 -13.82 -31.08
C GLY A 137 -16.18 -12.55 -30.46
N ARG A 138 -16.48 -11.56 -31.31
CA ARG A 138 -16.96 -10.22 -30.89
C ARG A 138 -18.18 -10.27 -29.95
N ASN A 139 -19.03 -11.29 -30.05
CA ASN A 139 -20.23 -11.46 -29.23
C ASN A 139 -20.08 -12.43 -28.05
N ASP A 140 -18.97 -13.15 -27.94
CA ASP A 140 -18.74 -14.16 -26.90
C ASP A 140 -18.58 -13.53 -25.52
N PRO A 141 -18.87 -14.27 -24.43
CA PRO A 141 -18.53 -13.82 -23.09
C PRO A 141 -17.03 -13.49 -23.00
N CYS A 142 -16.71 -12.35 -22.37
CA CYS A 142 -15.33 -11.90 -22.26
C CYS A 142 -14.52 -12.90 -21.42
N PRO A 143 -13.40 -13.42 -21.95
CA PRO A 143 -12.51 -14.34 -21.21
C PRO A 143 -11.81 -13.67 -20.03
N CYS A 144 -11.98 -12.36 -19.85
CA CYS A 144 -11.54 -11.59 -18.70
C CYS A 144 -12.37 -11.82 -17.41
N GLY A 145 -13.37 -12.70 -17.44
CA GLY A 145 -14.22 -13.00 -16.29
C GLY A 145 -15.25 -11.92 -15.94
N SER A 146 -15.43 -10.91 -16.79
CA SER A 146 -16.35 -9.78 -16.51
C SER A 146 -17.84 -10.08 -16.72
N GLY A 147 -18.18 -11.24 -17.29
CA GLY A 147 -19.55 -11.61 -17.68
C GLY A 147 -20.13 -10.78 -18.85
N LYS A 148 -19.38 -9.82 -19.40
CA LYS A 148 -19.81 -8.96 -20.51
C LYS A 148 -19.39 -9.53 -21.86
N LYS A 149 -20.10 -9.20 -22.94
CA LYS A 149 -19.68 -9.55 -24.31
C LYS A 149 -18.30 -8.95 -24.62
N PHE A 150 -17.44 -9.67 -25.33
CA PHE A 150 -16.06 -9.27 -25.63
C PHE A 150 -15.97 -7.87 -26.28
N LYS A 151 -16.86 -7.55 -27.24
CA LYS A 151 -16.98 -6.21 -27.85
C LYS A 151 -17.32 -5.06 -26.92
N LYS A 152 -17.98 -5.35 -25.79
CA LYS A 152 -18.37 -4.35 -24.78
C LYS A 152 -17.44 -4.35 -23.56
N CYS A 153 -16.35 -5.11 -23.61
CA CYS A 153 -15.38 -5.21 -22.53
C CYS A 153 -13.97 -4.96 -23.08
N CYS A 154 -13.14 -5.99 -23.18
CA CYS A 154 -11.73 -5.85 -23.57
C CYS A 154 -11.52 -5.30 -24.99
N MET A 155 -12.46 -5.47 -25.93
CA MET A 155 -12.34 -4.93 -27.29
C MET A 155 -12.93 -3.52 -27.43
N GLY A 156 -13.88 -3.14 -26.57
CA GLY A 156 -14.55 -1.83 -26.63
C GLY A 156 -13.88 -0.73 -25.80
N ARG A 157 -12.72 -1.02 -25.21
CA ARG A 157 -11.88 -0.06 -24.45
C ARG A 157 -10.67 0.43 -25.26
N ALA A 158 -10.74 0.38 -26.58
CA ALA A 158 -9.78 1.04 -27.47
C ALA A 158 -10.18 2.51 -27.68
#